data_AF-A0A836CDZ1-F1
#
_entry.id   AF-A0A836CDZ1-F1
#
_cell.length_a   1.000
_cell.length_b   1.000
_cell.length_c   1.000
_cell.angle_alpha   90.00
_cell.angle_beta   90.00
_cell.angle_gamma   90.00
#
_symmetry.space_group_name_H-M   'P 1'
#
loop_
_entity.id
_entity.type
_entity.pdbx_description
1 polymer ?
#
loop_
_entity_poly.entity_id
_entity_poly.type
_entity_poly.pdbx_seq_one_letter_code
_entity_poly.pdbx_strand_id
1 'polypeptide(L)'
;MSKKCCIHQSLLYKFPGITNQLHPTRNGDLDPSSKPASSNDTVDWLCICDCGEEHIWSAKINNRTSEANMNGCPICSLGASRESCRCKSLGMTNPKLCAEIDMENDRTMSSMSEKERWDFLFRLPSMGTQYLLWKCDVPEHESWEAQVYNRNGVGSGCPRCKSSKLERDASAVLEMLGYKFTREFRFPNSAYRYDFLVHETASTPPWLLEMDGTQHFVATSFGSNTKTKEEMFLTQRKRDIEKDGLAQISKVHMLRIPHTHAAIEEIKEYIEHFLRVTAQHTGGTLKMCVNGKLYDEQPTVEQLELFVDSAS
;
A
#
# COMPACT_ATOMS: atom_id res chain seq x y z
N MET A 1 -11.71 -0.24 59.62
CA MET A 1 -13.02 0.34 59.26
C MET A 1 -12.92 0.91 57.85
N SER A 2 -13.64 0.33 56.88
CA SER A 2 -13.62 0.81 55.49
C SER A 2 -14.31 2.18 55.42
N LYS A 3 -13.62 3.21 54.89
CA LYS A 3 -14.20 4.55 54.68
C LYS A 3 -15.40 4.41 53.75
N LYS A 4 -16.59 4.74 54.24
CA LYS A 4 -17.83 4.73 53.45
C LYS A 4 -17.69 5.74 52.31
N CYS A 5 -17.87 5.29 51.07
CA CYS A 5 -17.82 6.16 49.89
C CYS A 5 -19.01 7.15 49.93
N CYS A 6 -18.77 8.43 49.65
CA CYS A 6 -19.85 9.40 49.42
C CYS A 6 -20.50 9.10 48.06
N ILE A 7 -21.83 9.15 47.98
CA ILE A 7 -22.59 8.85 46.75
C ILE A 7 -22.09 9.64 45.53
N HIS A 8 -21.74 10.92 45.70
CA HIS A 8 -21.21 11.79 44.63
C HIS A 8 -19.83 11.38 44.11
N GLN A 9 -19.12 10.52 44.83
CA GLN A 9 -17.81 9.97 44.45
C GLN A 9 -17.92 8.52 43.96
N SER A 10 -19.11 7.93 44.04
CA SER A 10 -19.34 6.54 43.65
C SER A 10 -19.17 6.33 42.14
N LEU A 11 -18.79 5.11 41.77
CA LEU A 11 -18.64 4.67 40.39
C LEU A 11 -19.96 4.83 39.63
N LEU A 12 -21.08 4.41 40.23
CA LEU A 12 -22.41 4.53 39.64
C LEU A 12 -22.79 5.98 39.33
N TYR A 13 -22.59 6.89 40.30
CA TYR A 13 -22.99 8.29 40.15
C TYR A 13 -22.12 9.03 39.14
N LYS A 14 -20.79 8.84 39.20
CA LYS A 14 -19.87 9.57 38.32
C LYS A 14 -19.77 9.00 36.92
N PHE A 15 -19.89 7.68 36.77
CA PHE A 15 -19.65 6.99 35.50
C PHE A 15 -20.70 5.89 35.24
N PRO A 16 -21.98 6.27 35.04
CA PRO A 16 -23.05 5.30 34.80
C PRO A 16 -22.79 4.43 33.55
N GLY A 17 -22.27 5.01 32.46
CA GLY A 17 -21.92 4.26 31.25
C GLY A 17 -20.76 3.27 31.42
N ILE A 18 -19.84 3.52 32.36
CA ILE A 18 -18.78 2.55 32.72
C ILE A 18 -19.35 1.45 33.61
N THR A 19 -20.27 1.79 34.52
CA THR A 19 -20.92 0.83 35.41
C THR A 19 -21.67 -0.26 34.62
N ASN A 20 -22.26 0.09 33.48
CA ASN A 20 -22.90 -0.87 32.56
C ASN A 20 -21.93 -1.90 31.95
N GLN A 21 -20.62 -1.69 32.09
CA GLN A 21 -19.59 -2.62 31.63
C GLN A 21 -19.09 -3.53 32.76
N LEU A 22 -19.64 -3.47 33.98
CA LEU A 22 -19.35 -4.46 35.00
C LEU A 22 -19.98 -5.80 34.62
N HIS A 23 -19.24 -6.89 34.77
CA HIS A 23 -19.82 -8.21 34.55
C HIS A 23 -20.92 -8.50 35.59
N PRO A 24 -22.13 -8.95 35.17
CA PRO A 24 -23.31 -9.02 36.04
C PRO A 24 -23.19 -10.00 37.21
N THR A 25 -22.44 -11.10 37.05
CA THR A 25 -22.37 -12.19 38.04
C THR A 25 -20.97 -12.52 38.56
N ARG A 26 -19.91 -11.94 38.00
CA ARG A 26 -18.51 -12.33 38.33
C ARG A 26 -17.87 -11.50 39.42
N ASN A 27 -18.53 -10.42 39.83
CA ASN A 27 -18.03 -9.49 40.83
C ASN A 27 -18.62 -9.72 42.23
N GLY A 28 -19.33 -10.84 42.45
CA GLY A 28 -20.01 -11.14 43.71
C GLY A 28 -20.98 -10.02 44.11
N ASP A 29 -20.93 -9.59 45.37
CA ASP A 29 -21.80 -8.55 45.94
C ASP A 29 -21.30 -7.12 45.69
N LEU A 30 -20.54 -6.88 44.63
CA LEU A 30 -20.02 -5.55 44.30
C LEU A 30 -21.19 -4.57 44.06
N ASP A 31 -21.37 -3.62 44.99
CA ASP A 31 -22.29 -2.49 44.82
C ASP A 31 -21.54 -1.26 44.25
N PRO A 32 -21.78 -0.86 42.98
CA PRO A 32 -21.11 0.27 42.35
C PRO A 32 -21.44 1.63 42.98
N SER A 33 -22.53 1.73 43.74
CA SER A 33 -22.90 2.94 44.50
C SER A 33 -22.06 3.10 45.78
N SER A 34 -21.46 2.02 46.26
CA SER A 34 -20.61 1.99 47.45
C SER A 34 -19.11 2.11 47.16
N LYS A 35 -18.72 2.02 45.88
CA LYS A 35 -17.30 2.03 45.45
C LYS A 35 -16.90 3.37 44.83
N PRO A 36 -15.79 4.00 45.26
CA PRO A 36 -15.32 5.22 44.63
C PRO A 36 -14.78 4.95 43.22
N ALA A 37 -14.99 5.89 42.30
CA ALA A 37 -14.47 5.78 40.93
C ALA A 37 -12.93 5.66 40.86
N SER A 38 -12.20 6.14 41.86
CA SER A 38 -10.74 6.04 41.94
C SER A 38 -10.24 4.73 42.58
N SER A 39 -11.12 3.74 42.79
CA SER A 39 -10.74 2.50 43.47
C SER A 39 -9.68 1.71 42.70
N ASN A 40 -8.75 1.11 43.44
CA ASN A 40 -7.77 0.15 42.90
C ASN A 40 -8.31 -1.28 42.86
N ASP A 41 -9.57 -1.51 43.23
CA ASP A 41 -10.19 -2.83 43.18
C ASP A 41 -10.21 -3.34 41.73
N THR A 42 -9.70 -4.55 41.53
CA THR A 42 -9.79 -5.27 40.27
C THR A 42 -11.16 -5.95 40.19
N VAL A 43 -11.88 -5.70 39.12
CA VAL A 43 -13.20 -6.26 38.84
C VAL A 43 -13.22 -6.82 37.42
N ASP A 44 -14.12 -7.75 37.17
CA ASP A 44 -14.37 -8.29 35.83
C ASP A 44 -15.32 -7.36 35.08
N TRP A 45 -14.88 -6.93 33.90
CA TRP A 45 -15.61 -6.09 32.96
C TRP A 45 -16.14 -6.94 31.81
N LEU A 46 -17.31 -6.57 31.31
CA LEU A 46 -17.97 -7.11 30.13
C LEU A 46 -18.02 -6.03 29.05
N CYS A 47 -17.59 -6.36 27.83
CA CYS A 47 -17.61 -5.40 26.73
C CYS A 47 -19.03 -5.29 26.21
N ILE A 48 -19.45 -4.06 25.92
CA ILE A 48 -20.74 -3.75 25.30
C ILE A 48 -20.62 -3.59 23.79
N CYS A 49 -19.62 -4.22 23.13
CA CYS A 49 -19.53 -4.18 21.68
C CYS A 49 -20.64 -4.99 21.03
N ASP A 50 -21.20 -4.45 19.95
CA ASP A 50 -22.16 -5.17 19.09
C ASP A 50 -21.40 -6.06 18.09
N CYS A 51 -20.58 -6.95 18.64
CA CYS A 51 -19.69 -7.86 17.93
C CYS A 51 -20.22 -9.30 17.94
N GLY A 52 -21.27 -9.58 18.73
CA GLY A 52 -21.80 -10.93 18.95
C GLY A 52 -20.87 -11.86 19.73
N GLU A 53 -19.76 -11.36 20.26
CA GLU A 53 -18.77 -12.12 21.04
C GLU A 53 -18.70 -11.53 22.46
N GLU A 54 -18.71 -12.40 23.48
CA GLU A 54 -18.54 -11.96 24.87
C GLU A 54 -17.06 -11.70 25.15
N HIS A 55 -16.72 -10.45 25.43
CA HIS A 55 -15.39 -10.09 25.91
C HIS A 55 -15.43 -9.82 27.39
N ILE A 56 -14.73 -10.66 28.14
CA ILE A 56 -14.57 -10.51 29.58
C ILE A 56 -13.10 -10.21 29.86
N TRP A 57 -12.82 -9.16 30.63
CA TRP A 57 -11.46 -8.86 31.06
C TRP A 57 -11.43 -8.29 32.48
N SER A 58 -10.36 -8.59 33.21
CA SER A 58 -10.16 -8.06 34.57
C SER A 58 -9.35 -6.78 34.52
N ALA A 59 -9.83 -5.72 35.15
CA ALA A 59 -9.09 -4.45 35.28
C ALA A 59 -9.51 -3.68 36.53
N LYS A 60 -8.64 -2.77 36.99
CA LYS A 60 -8.96 -1.89 38.12
C LYS A 60 -10.02 -0.85 37.74
N ILE A 61 -10.87 -0.46 38.70
CA ILE A 61 -11.87 0.59 38.50
C ILE A 61 -11.22 1.92 38.07
N ASN A 62 -10.14 2.34 38.69
CA ASN A 62 -9.44 3.58 38.33
C ASN A 62 -8.82 3.58 36.92
N ASN A 63 -8.44 2.42 36.37
CA ASN A 63 -7.97 2.29 34.98
C ASN A 63 -9.10 2.52 33.95
N ARG A 64 -10.35 2.54 34.40
CA ARG A 64 -11.52 2.73 33.53
C ARG A 64 -12.11 4.13 33.65
N THR A 65 -11.88 4.81 34.76
CA THR A 65 -12.50 6.10 35.11
C THR A 65 -11.52 7.29 35.12
N SER A 66 -10.21 7.05 35.16
CA SER A 66 -9.21 8.13 35.13
C SER A 66 -8.90 8.56 33.70
N GLU A 67 -8.89 9.86 33.44
CA GLU A 67 -8.58 10.42 32.12
C GLU A 67 -7.17 10.03 31.64
N ALA A 68 -6.20 9.94 32.56
CA ALA A 68 -4.81 9.64 32.25
C ALA A 68 -4.55 8.19 31.82
N ASN A 69 -5.38 7.23 32.25
CA ASN A 69 -5.14 5.80 32.04
C ASN A 69 -6.39 5.03 31.56
N MET A 70 -7.36 5.73 30.97
CA MET A 70 -8.63 5.13 30.54
C MET A 70 -8.40 4.10 29.43
N ASN A 71 -8.40 2.82 29.80
CA ASN A 71 -8.20 1.71 28.87
C ASN A 71 -9.51 1.00 28.55
N GLY A 72 -9.74 0.70 27.27
CA GLY A 72 -10.90 -0.03 26.76
C GLY A 72 -10.88 -1.54 27.02
N CYS A 73 -11.81 -2.26 26.40
CA CYS A 73 -11.68 -3.70 26.26
C CYS A 73 -10.39 -4.01 25.45
N PRO A 74 -9.45 -4.80 25.99
CA PRO A 74 -8.19 -5.09 25.31
C PRO A 74 -8.44 -5.80 23.98
N ILE A 75 -9.41 -6.72 23.92
CA ILE A 75 -9.76 -7.50 22.72
C ILE A 75 -10.26 -6.58 21.58
N CYS A 76 -11.06 -5.56 21.87
CA CYS A 76 -11.47 -4.56 20.88
C CYS A 76 -10.35 -3.59 20.48
N SER A 77 -9.36 -3.38 21.36
CA SER A 77 -8.29 -2.41 21.15
C SER A 77 -7.14 -2.93 20.28
N LEU A 78 -7.00 -4.26 20.16
CA LEU A 78 -5.93 -4.94 19.42
C LEU A 78 -6.09 -4.85 17.88
N GLY A 79 -6.51 -3.70 17.33
CA GLY A 79 -6.91 -3.52 15.93
C GLY A 79 -5.91 -3.91 14.82
N ALA A 80 -4.71 -4.39 15.18
CA ALA A 80 -3.68 -4.91 14.27
C ALA A 80 -3.23 -6.37 14.55
N SER A 81 -3.74 -7.05 15.58
CA SER A 81 -3.37 -8.45 15.87
C SER A 81 -4.28 -9.45 15.15
N ARG A 82 -3.80 -10.69 14.96
CA ARG A 82 -4.54 -11.80 14.32
C ARG A 82 -5.74 -12.31 15.14
N GLU A 83 -5.92 -11.79 16.35
CA GLU A 83 -7.00 -12.13 17.29
C GLU A 83 -7.91 -10.91 17.53
N SER A 84 -8.08 -10.06 16.51
CA SER A 84 -8.93 -8.88 16.62
C SER A 84 -10.41 -9.28 16.71
N CYS A 85 -11.15 -8.66 17.64
CA CYS A 85 -12.60 -8.78 17.69
C CYS A 85 -13.26 -8.49 16.32
N ARG A 86 -14.37 -9.20 16.03
CA ARG A 86 -15.27 -8.91 14.89
C ARG A 86 -15.61 -7.42 14.73
N CYS A 87 -15.72 -6.62 15.80
CA CYS A 87 -16.03 -5.18 15.70
C CYS A 87 -14.95 -4.33 15.00
N LYS A 88 -13.72 -4.84 14.86
CA LYS A 88 -12.63 -4.18 14.13
C LYS A 88 -12.25 -4.92 12.86
N SER A 89 -13.03 -5.90 12.48
CA SER A 89 -12.84 -6.61 11.22
C SER A 89 -13.17 -5.72 10.02
N LEU A 90 -12.57 -6.02 8.88
CA LEU A 90 -12.89 -5.36 7.62
C LEU A 90 -14.37 -5.53 7.27
N GLY A 91 -14.92 -6.74 7.46
CA GLY A 91 -16.33 -7.04 7.19
C GLY A 91 -17.31 -6.20 8.01
N MET A 92 -17.00 -5.92 9.28
CA MET A 92 -17.84 -5.08 10.13
C MET A 92 -17.63 -3.58 9.89
N THR A 93 -16.38 -3.15 9.77
CA THR A 93 -16.06 -1.71 9.68
C THR A 93 -16.24 -1.14 8.29
N ASN A 94 -16.13 -1.96 7.24
CA ASN A 94 -16.26 -1.52 5.85
C ASN A 94 -16.84 -2.63 4.94
N PRO A 95 -18.11 -3.02 5.12
CA PRO A 95 -18.75 -4.07 4.33
C PRO A 95 -18.86 -3.71 2.83
N LYS A 96 -18.90 -2.42 2.48
CA LYS A 96 -18.92 -1.98 1.08
C LYS A 96 -17.57 -2.25 0.39
N LEU A 97 -16.46 -1.95 1.07
CA LEU A 97 -15.13 -2.25 0.55
C LEU A 97 -14.90 -3.76 0.39
N CYS A 98 -15.53 -4.60 1.22
CA CYS A 98 -15.50 -6.05 1.01
C CYS A 98 -16.08 -6.49 -0.34
N ALA A 99 -17.03 -5.75 -0.91
CA ALA A 99 -17.60 -6.05 -2.22
C ALA A 99 -16.61 -5.79 -3.38
N GLU A 100 -15.59 -4.96 -3.15
CA GLU A 100 -14.50 -4.73 -4.11
C GLU A 100 -13.48 -5.86 -4.12
N ILE A 101 -13.59 -6.86 -3.25
CA ILE A 101 -12.64 -7.98 -3.20
C ILE A 101 -13.00 -9.00 -4.28
N ASP A 102 -12.00 -9.45 -5.03
CA ASP A 102 -12.15 -10.54 -5.99
C ASP A 102 -12.05 -11.91 -5.31
N MET A 103 -13.08 -12.24 -4.52
CA MET A 103 -13.05 -13.44 -3.68
C MET A 103 -12.96 -14.76 -4.46
N GLU A 104 -13.36 -14.77 -5.73
CA GLU A 104 -13.31 -15.96 -6.59
C GLU A 104 -11.89 -16.26 -7.08
N ASN A 105 -11.11 -15.22 -7.38
CA ASN A 105 -9.76 -15.35 -7.92
C ASN A 105 -8.68 -15.12 -6.85
N ASP A 106 -9.05 -14.64 -5.66
CA ASP A 106 -8.10 -14.42 -4.57
C ASP A 106 -7.47 -15.75 -4.11
N ARG A 107 -6.15 -15.77 -3.99
CA ARG A 107 -5.39 -16.97 -3.61
C ARG A 107 -5.76 -17.58 -2.25
N THR A 108 -6.29 -16.77 -1.34
CA THR A 108 -6.70 -17.20 0.01
C THR A 108 -8.14 -17.70 0.00
N MET A 109 -9.02 -17.01 -0.73
CA MET A 109 -10.47 -17.22 -0.68
C MET A 109 -11.05 -18.07 -1.82
N SER A 110 -10.31 -18.27 -2.91
CA SER A 110 -10.80 -19.00 -4.10
C SER A 110 -11.25 -20.43 -3.80
N SER A 111 -10.62 -21.12 -2.83
CA SER A 111 -10.98 -22.48 -2.40
C SER A 111 -12.00 -22.53 -1.25
N MET A 112 -12.44 -21.39 -0.74
CA MET A 112 -13.41 -21.28 0.36
C MET A 112 -14.83 -21.20 -0.17
N SER A 113 -15.79 -21.76 0.57
CA SER A 113 -17.21 -21.51 0.35
C SER A 113 -17.56 -20.04 0.62
N GLU A 114 -18.70 -19.57 0.10
CA GLU A 114 -19.17 -18.19 0.34
C GLU A 114 -19.26 -17.84 1.84
N LYS A 115 -19.76 -18.78 2.65
CA LYS A 115 -19.85 -18.60 4.10
C LYS A 115 -18.46 -18.44 4.74
N GLU A 116 -17.50 -19.26 4.34
CA GLU A 116 -16.13 -19.20 4.88
C GLU A 116 -15.42 -17.90 4.49
N ARG A 117 -15.64 -17.40 3.26
CA ARG A 117 -15.12 -16.11 2.79
C ARG A 117 -15.63 -14.96 3.66
N TRP A 118 -16.94 -14.91 3.91
CA TRP A 118 -17.51 -13.89 4.80
C TRP A 118 -17.04 -14.06 6.24
N ASP A 119 -17.03 -15.28 6.79
CA ASP A 119 -16.51 -15.54 8.14
C ASP A 119 -15.05 -15.10 8.29
N PHE A 120 -14.22 -15.27 7.25
CA PHE A 120 -12.85 -14.75 7.20
C PHE A 120 -12.82 -13.22 7.22
N LEU A 121 -13.60 -12.54 6.38
CA LEU A 121 -13.63 -11.07 6.31
C LEU A 121 -14.16 -10.43 7.60
N PHE A 122 -15.08 -11.08 8.30
CA PHE A 122 -15.57 -10.66 9.62
C PHE A 122 -14.60 -10.96 10.77
N ARG A 123 -13.43 -11.56 10.49
CA ARG A 123 -12.33 -11.75 11.44
C ARG A 123 -11.03 -11.07 10.99
N LEU A 124 -10.94 -10.67 9.74
CA LEU A 124 -9.77 -10.01 9.16
C LEU A 124 -9.63 -8.58 9.73
N PRO A 125 -8.51 -8.22 10.39
CA PRO A 125 -8.33 -6.88 10.91
C PRO A 125 -8.43 -5.81 9.82
N SER A 126 -9.25 -4.78 10.05
CA SER A 126 -9.49 -3.66 9.12
C SER A 126 -8.24 -2.81 8.80
N MET A 127 -7.20 -2.91 9.64
CA MET A 127 -5.90 -2.28 9.46
C MET A 127 -4.77 -3.31 9.28
N GLY A 128 -5.12 -4.52 8.85
CA GLY A 128 -4.17 -5.61 8.64
C GLY A 128 -3.26 -5.40 7.43
N THR A 129 -2.11 -6.07 7.45
CA THR A 129 -1.13 -6.10 6.34
C THR A 129 -1.39 -7.25 5.35
N GLN A 130 -2.48 -8.00 5.52
CA GLN A 130 -2.88 -9.08 4.63
C GLN A 130 -3.08 -8.55 3.22
N TYR A 131 -2.46 -9.19 2.23
CA TYR A 131 -2.74 -8.94 0.81
C TYR A 131 -4.00 -9.70 0.41
N LEU A 132 -4.89 -8.99 -0.27
CA LEU A 132 -6.06 -9.53 -0.96
C LEU A 132 -6.06 -9.06 -2.42
N LEU A 133 -6.82 -9.75 -3.25
CA LEU A 133 -7.09 -9.38 -4.64
C LEU A 133 -8.33 -8.47 -4.72
N TRP A 134 -8.22 -7.32 -5.41
CA TRP A 134 -9.24 -6.27 -5.49
C TRP A 134 -9.71 -6.07 -6.94
N LYS A 135 -11.02 -5.99 -7.16
CA LYS A 135 -11.66 -5.73 -8.45
C LYS A 135 -11.57 -4.26 -8.82
N CYS A 136 -11.45 -3.99 -10.12
CA CYS A 136 -11.56 -2.64 -10.66
C CYS A 136 -12.98 -2.38 -11.13
N ASP A 137 -13.45 -1.16 -10.95
CA ASP A 137 -14.71 -0.72 -11.56
C ASP A 137 -14.57 -0.50 -13.08
N VAL A 138 -13.34 -0.44 -13.60
CA VAL A 138 -13.05 -0.39 -15.04
C VAL A 138 -13.03 -1.82 -15.59
N PRO A 139 -13.96 -2.21 -16.49
CA PRO A 139 -14.12 -3.60 -16.94
C PRO A 139 -12.88 -4.22 -17.59
N GLU A 140 -12.06 -3.41 -18.25
CA GLU A 140 -10.83 -3.83 -18.93
C GLU A 140 -9.66 -4.02 -17.96
N HIS A 141 -9.78 -3.55 -16.72
CA HIS A 141 -8.74 -3.70 -15.72
C HIS A 141 -8.93 -5.00 -14.93
N GLU A 142 -7.90 -5.84 -14.99
CA GLU A 142 -7.80 -7.01 -14.13
C GLU A 142 -7.73 -6.62 -12.64
N SER A 143 -8.17 -7.56 -11.80
CA SER A 143 -8.03 -7.45 -10.36
C SER A 143 -6.56 -7.33 -9.95
N TRP A 144 -6.26 -6.57 -8.90
CA TRP A 144 -4.89 -6.32 -8.44
C TRP A 144 -4.70 -6.65 -6.97
N GLU A 145 -3.49 -7.06 -6.59
CA GLU A 145 -3.17 -7.33 -5.18
C GLU A 145 -2.85 -6.04 -4.42
N ALA A 146 -3.40 -5.89 -3.22
CA ALA A 146 -3.02 -4.84 -2.28
C ALA A 146 -3.29 -5.24 -0.84
N GLN A 147 -2.55 -4.63 0.10
CA GLN A 147 -2.81 -4.81 1.53
C GLN A 147 -4.14 -4.17 1.95
N VAL A 148 -4.83 -4.81 2.91
CA VAL A 148 -6.07 -4.28 3.52
C VAL A 148 -5.88 -2.87 4.06
N TYR A 149 -4.81 -2.62 4.85
CA TYR A 149 -4.50 -1.28 5.35
C TYR A 149 -4.38 -0.23 4.24
N ASN A 150 -3.75 -0.56 3.10
CA ASN A 150 -3.59 0.39 1.99
C ASN A 150 -4.94 0.73 1.35
N ARG A 151 -5.87 -0.23 1.28
CA ARG A 151 -7.20 -0.02 0.67
C ARG A 151 -8.16 0.67 1.62
N ASN A 152 -8.24 0.19 2.87
CA ASN A 152 -9.18 0.67 3.87
C ASN A 152 -8.69 1.94 4.62
N GLY A 153 -7.41 1.96 5.02
CA GLY A 153 -6.84 3.06 5.81
C GLY A 153 -6.33 4.22 4.95
N VAL A 154 -5.57 3.92 3.89
CA VAL A 154 -4.97 4.93 3.01
C VAL A 154 -5.89 5.32 1.84
N GLY A 155 -6.84 4.45 1.45
CA GLY A 155 -7.69 4.71 0.29
C GLY A 155 -6.89 4.65 -1.02
N SER A 156 -6.02 3.65 -1.18
CA SER A 156 -5.34 3.40 -2.45
C SER A 156 -6.36 3.14 -3.58
N GLY A 157 -5.95 2.82 -4.79
CA GLY A 157 -6.90 2.48 -5.86
C GLY A 157 -6.20 1.59 -6.87
N CYS A 158 -6.93 1.19 -7.92
CA CYS A 158 -6.35 0.43 -9.02
C CYS A 158 -5.09 1.15 -9.57
N PRO A 159 -3.92 0.49 -9.59
CA PRO A 159 -2.70 1.07 -10.13
C PRO A 159 -2.85 1.48 -11.61
N ARG A 160 -3.60 0.72 -12.41
CA ARG A 160 -3.90 1.06 -13.82
C ARG A 160 -4.79 2.30 -13.97
N CYS A 161 -5.65 2.59 -13.00
CA CYS A 161 -6.41 3.85 -13.00
C CYS A 161 -5.55 5.06 -12.64
N LYS A 162 -4.51 4.85 -11.82
CA LYS A 162 -3.57 5.91 -11.39
C LYS A 162 -2.39 6.09 -12.33
N SER A 163 -2.13 5.13 -13.21
CA SER A 163 -1.02 5.20 -14.17
C SER A 163 -1.19 6.39 -15.11
N SER A 164 -0.07 7.03 -15.47
CA SER A 164 -0.08 8.11 -16.45
C SER A 164 -0.65 7.64 -17.80
N LYS A 165 -1.17 8.57 -18.62
CA LYS A 165 -1.58 8.23 -20.00
C LYS A 165 -0.47 7.51 -20.75
N LEU A 166 0.75 8.00 -20.60
CA LEU A 166 1.97 7.46 -21.18
C LEU A 166 2.24 6.00 -20.77
N GLU A 167 2.12 5.66 -19.49
CA GLU A 167 2.25 4.26 -19.03
C GLU A 167 1.14 3.35 -19.57
N ARG A 168 -0.08 3.87 -19.77
CA ARG A 168 -1.16 3.09 -20.39
C ARG A 168 -0.87 2.82 -21.86
N ASP A 169 -0.44 3.85 -22.58
CA ASP A 169 -0.10 3.74 -24.00
C ASP A 169 1.10 2.79 -24.20
N ALA A 170 2.12 2.86 -23.34
CA ALA A 170 3.24 1.92 -23.34
C ALA A 170 2.81 0.48 -23.09
N SER A 171 1.93 0.24 -22.12
CA SER A 171 1.40 -1.12 -21.90
C SER A 171 0.59 -1.64 -23.08
N ALA A 172 -0.23 -0.79 -23.72
CA ALA A 172 -1.01 -1.19 -24.88
C ALA A 172 -0.11 -1.59 -26.06
N VAL A 173 1.01 -0.88 -26.25
CA VAL A 173 2.01 -1.23 -27.26
C VAL A 173 2.70 -2.55 -26.92
N LEU A 174 3.10 -2.77 -25.66
CA LEU A 174 3.69 -4.05 -25.24
C LEU A 174 2.73 -5.24 -25.47
N GLU A 175 1.46 -5.07 -25.12
CA GLU A 175 0.40 -6.07 -25.35
C GLU A 175 0.19 -6.33 -26.86
N MET A 176 0.15 -5.26 -27.67
CA MET A 176 0.03 -5.36 -29.13
C MET A 176 1.21 -6.13 -29.75
N LEU A 177 2.41 -5.97 -29.20
CA LEU A 177 3.61 -6.70 -29.61
C LEU A 177 3.70 -8.11 -29.00
N GLY A 178 2.73 -8.52 -28.20
CA GLY A 178 2.64 -9.86 -27.62
C GLY A 178 3.53 -10.09 -26.38
N TYR A 179 4.01 -9.02 -25.75
CA TYR A 179 4.83 -9.12 -24.56
C TYR A 179 4.00 -9.25 -23.28
N LYS A 180 4.47 -10.10 -22.37
CA LYS A 180 4.07 -10.09 -20.96
C LYS A 180 5.02 -9.19 -20.16
N PHE A 181 4.51 -8.53 -19.14
CA PHE A 181 5.30 -7.61 -18.32
C PHE A 181 4.79 -7.51 -16.88
N THR A 182 5.68 -7.08 -15.99
CA THR A 182 5.37 -6.68 -14.61
C THR A 182 5.46 -5.17 -14.49
N ARG A 183 4.39 -4.50 -14.05
CA ARG A 183 4.40 -3.07 -13.73
C ARG A 183 5.10 -2.81 -12.40
N GLU A 184 5.63 -1.60 -12.22
CA GLU A 184 6.20 -1.13 -10.95
C GLU A 184 7.29 -2.07 -10.38
N PHE A 185 8.08 -2.68 -11.26
CA PHE A 185 9.07 -3.69 -10.91
C PHE A 185 10.17 -3.13 -9.98
N ARG A 186 10.63 -3.97 -9.05
CA ARG A 186 11.76 -3.69 -8.15
C ARG A 186 12.67 -4.90 -8.12
N PHE A 187 13.98 -4.68 -8.28
CA PHE A 187 14.95 -5.72 -7.98
C PHE A 187 14.91 -6.09 -6.49
N PRO A 188 15.23 -7.34 -6.12
CA PRO A 188 15.36 -7.74 -4.72
C PRO A 188 16.31 -6.80 -3.96
N ASN A 189 15.90 -6.38 -2.77
CA ASN A 189 16.65 -5.44 -1.91
C ASN A 189 16.92 -4.05 -2.51
N SER A 190 16.22 -3.66 -3.59
CA SER A 190 16.32 -2.33 -4.17
C SER A 190 15.18 -1.41 -3.74
N ALA A 191 15.53 -0.18 -3.40
CA ALA A 191 14.55 0.89 -3.17
C ALA A 191 14.03 1.50 -4.48
N TYR A 192 14.60 1.18 -5.63
CA TYR A 192 14.24 1.76 -6.92
C TYR A 192 13.17 0.95 -7.64
N ARG A 193 12.18 1.66 -8.16
CA ARG A 193 11.06 1.14 -8.95
C ARG A 193 11.27 1.49 -10.42
N TYR A 194 11.01 0.51 -11.28
CA TYR A 194 10.95 0.64 -12.73
C TYR A 194 9.51 0.53 -13.21
N ASP A 195 9.12 1.26 -14.24
CA ASP A 195 7.73 1.27 -14.69
C ASP A 195 7.29 -0.09 -15.22
N PHE A 196 8.15 -0.76 -16.02
CA PHE A 196 7.90 -2.11 -16.49
C PHE A 196 9.17 -2.98 -16.51
N LEU A 197 9.02 -4.23 -16.08
CA LEU A 197 9.89 -5.33 -16.48
C LEU A 197 9.17 -6.11 -17.58
N VAL A 198 9.71 -6.07 -18.79
CA VAL A 198 9.23 -6.89 -19.90
C VAL A 198 9.85 -8.27 -19.80
N HIS A 199 9.00 -9.30 -19.79
CA HIS A 199 9.42 -10.68 -19.57
C HIS A 199 10.15 -11.24 -20.79
N GLU A 200 10.96 -12.26 -20.54
CA GLU A 200 11.67 -12.96 -21.60
C GLU A 200 10.71 -13.66 -22.56
N THR A 201 11.15 -13.79 -23.80
CA THR A 201 10.49 -14.57 -24.85
C THR A 201 11.49 -15.57 -25.43
N ALA A 202 11.04 -16.41 -26.36
CA ALA A 202 11.95 -17.29 -27.09
C ALA A 202 13.04 -16.53 -27.87
N SER A 203 12.82 -15.25 -28.17
CA SER A 203 13.71 -14.45 -29.03
C SER A 203 14.38 -13.29 -28.29
N THR A 204 13.96 -12.95 -27.07
CA THR A 204 14.45 -11.77 -26.35
C THR A 204 14.61 -12.04 -24.86
N PRO A 205 15.77 -11.71 -24.25
CA PRO A 205 15.93 -11.74 -22.79
C PRO A 205 14.99 -10.72 -22.12
N PRO A 206 14.82 -10.77 -20.78
CA PRO A 206 14.03 -9.77 -20.09
C PRO A 206 14.72 -8.40 -20.15
N TRP A 207 13.92 -7.33 -20.20
CA TRP A 207 14.43 -5.95 -20.30
C TRP A 207 13.51 -4.97 -19.56
N LEU A 208 14.04 -3.79 -19.25
CA LEU A 208 13.36 -2.76 -18.48
C LEU A 208 12.85 -1.63 -19.38
N LEU A 209 11.65 -1.15 -19.10
CA LEU A 209 11.07 0.04 -19.74
C LEU A 209 10.73 1.07 -18.67
N GLU A 210 11.18 2.31 -18.88
CA GLU A 210 10.95 3.47 -18.02
C GLU A 210 10.32 4.60 -18.83
N MET A 211 9.31 5.25 -18.24
CA MET A 211 8.60 6.37 -18.84
C MET A 211 9.01 7.67 -18.12
N ASP A 212 9.94 8.41 -18.73
CA ASP A 212 10.56 9.57 -18.09
C ASP A 212 9.67 10.82 -18.23
N GLY A 213 9.10 11.27 -17.11
CA GLY A 213 8.44 12.58 -17.03
C GLY A 213 9.39 13.77 -17.18
N THR A 214 8.84 14.98 -17.31
CA THR A 214 9.60 16.23 -17.53
C THR A 214 10.69 16.46 -16.48
N GLN A 215 10.46 16.01 -15.24
CA GLN A 215 11.36 16.12 -14.10
C GLN A 215 12.72 15.39 -14.27
N HIS A 216 12.82 14.44 -15.22
CA HIS A 216 14.09 13.79 -15.55
C HIS A 216 14.99 14.69 -16.41
N PHE A 217 14.40 15.69 -17.07
CA PHE A 217 15.07 16.51 -18.08
C PHE A 217 15.27 17.95 -17.63
N VAL A 218 14.35 18.49 -16.82
CA VAL A 218 14.42 19.88 -16.37
C VAL A 218 13.97 20.02 -14.92
N ALA A 219 14.43 21.10 -14.26
CA ALA A 219 14.03 21.43 -12.91
C ALA A 219 12.55 21.82 -12.85
N THR A 220 11.75 21.08 -12.07
CA THR A 220 10.31 21.32 -11.90
C THR A 220 9.97 21.54 -10.43
N SER A 221 8.88 22.27 -10.14
CA SER A 221 8.35 22.46 -8.77
C SER A 221 7.53 21.28 -8.26
N PHE A 222 7.51 20.16 -8.98
CA PHE A 222 6.59 19.08 -8.71
C PHE A 222 7.19 18.06 -7.74
N GLY A 223 6.67 17.98 -6.51
CA GLY A 223 6.97 16.87 -5.57
C GLY A 223 7.52 17.22 -4.19
N SER A 224 7.89 18.47 -3.87
CA SER A 224 8.27 18.86 -2.50
C SER A 224 7.98 20.33 -2.23
N ASN A 225 7.42 20.63 -1.06
CA ASN A 225 7.24 22.00 -0.57
C ASN A 225 8.44 22.51 0.24
N THR A 226 9.47 21.68 0.45
CA THR A 226 10.61 21.98 1.32
C THR A 226 11.94 22.08 0.61
N LYS A 227 12.01 21.68 -0.67
CA LYS A 227 13.21 21.73 -1.51
C LYS A 227 13.03 22.69 -2.69
N THR A 228 14.11 23.29 -3.15
CA THR A 228 14.07 24.08 -4.40
C THR A 228 13.93 23.15 -5.62
N LYS A 229 13.53 23.71 -6.77
CA LYS A 229 13.39 22.96 -8.03
C LYS A 229 14.72 22.31 -8.44
N GLU A 230 15.82 23.01 -8.18
CA GLU A 230 17.19 22.59 -8.50
C GLU A 230 17.64 21.44 -7.58
N GLU A 231 17.36 21.53 -6.28
CA GLU A 231 17.66 20.45 -5.33
C GLU A 231 16.86 19.18 -5.65
N MET A 232 15.61 19.34 -6.06
CA MET A 232 14.75 18.24 -6.51
C MET A 232 15.30 17.61 -7.79
N PHE A 233 15.71 18.43 -8.76
CA PHE A 233 16.33 17.96 -9.99
C PHE A 233 17.63 17.19 -9.74
N LEU A 234 18.53 17.70 -8.89
CA LEU A 234 19.75 17.00 -8.50
C LEU A 234 19.45 15.67 -7.78
N THR A 235 18.43 15.66 -6.92
CA THR A 235 17.97 14.43 -6.25
C THR A 235 17.47 13.42 -7.30
N GLN A 236 16.72 13.86 -8.31
CA GLN A 236 16.21 13.00 -9.37
C GLN A 236 17.35 12.45 -10.23
N ARG A 237 18.32 13.29 -10.64
CA ARG A 237 19.51 12.85 -11.39
C ARG A 237 20.32 11.80 -10.64
N LYS A 238 20.51 11.97 -9.32
CA LYS A 238 21.19 10.97 -8.50
C LYS A 238 20.46 9.62 -8.54
N ARG A 239 19.13 9.63 -8.42
CA ARG A 239 18.32 8.40 -8.52
C ARG A 239 18.40 7.76 -9.90
N ASP A 240 18.42 8.57 -10.96
CA ASP A 240 18.57 8.06 -12.33
C ASP A 240 19.91 7.35 -12.51
N ILE A 241 21.02 7.95 -12.05
CA ILE A 241 22.35 7.33 -12.06
C ILE A 241 22.37 6.01 -11.28
N GLU A 242 21.72 5.97 -10.11
CA GLU A 242 21.66 4.76 -9.27
C GLU A 242 20.80 3.64 -9.91
N LYS A 243 19.66 3.99 -10.52
CA LYS A 243 18.81 3.06 -11.31
C LYS A 243 19.59 2.48 -12.48
N ASP A 244 20.23 3.36 -13.23
CA ASP A 244 21.08 3.05 -14.36
C ASP A 244 22.19 2.06 -13.98
N GLY A 245 22.90 2.33 -12.89
CA GLY A 245 23.96 1.46 -12.38
C GLY A 245 23.42 0.09 -11.96
N LEU A 246 22.22 0.05 -11.38
CA LEU A 246 21.59 -1.20 -10.97
C LEU A 246 21.19 -2.09 -12.16
N ALA A 247 20.61 -1.50 -13.22
CA ALA A 247 20.31 -2.22 -14.46
C ALA A 247 21.60 -2.81 -15.09
N GLN A 248 22.68 -2.02 -15.09
CA GLN A 248 23.98 -2.45 -15.63
C GLN A 248 24.63 -3.56 -14.80
N ILE A 249 24.63 -3.46 -13.47
CA ILE A 249 25.12 -4.53 -12.58
C ILE A 249 24.30 -5.80 -12.76
N SER A 250 22.99 -5.66 -12.94
CA SER A 250 22.06 -6.77 -13.13
C SER A 250 22.11 -7.36 -14.55
N LYS A 251 22.87 -6.74 -15.46
CA LYS A 251 22.99 -7.14 -16.87
C LYS A 251 21.67 -7.15 -17.64
N VAL A 252 20.78 -6.20 -17.36
CA VAL A 252 19.44 -6.12 -17.96
C VAL A 252 19.33 -4.88 -18.84
N HIS A 253 19.06 -5.06 -20.14
CA HIS A 253 18.86 -3.96 -21.08
C HIS A 253 17.73 -3.02 -20.62
N MET A 254 17.89 -1.73 -20.87
CA MET A 254 16.90 -0.74 -20.45
C MET A 254 16.60 0.28 -21.56
N LEU A 255 15.31 0.49 -21.79
CA LEU A 255 14.77 1.53 -22.65
C LEU A 255 14.10 2.60 -21.77
N ARG A 256 14.43 3.87 -21.99
CA ARG A 256 13.71 5.01 -21.41
C ARG A 256 12.91 5.71 -22.50
N ILE A 257 11.68 6.12 -22.26
CA ILE A 257 10.87 6.86 -23.24
C ILE A 257 10.40 8.16 -22.59
N PRO A 258 10.77 9.34 -23.12
CA PRO A 258 10.29 10.60 -22.59
C PRO A 258 8.77 10.77 -22.74
N HIS A 259 8.16 11.41 -21.76
CA HIS A 259 6.73 11.77 -21.77
C HIS A 259 6.28 12.73 -22.86
N THR A 260 7.22 13.37 -23.57
CA THR A 260 6.91 14.23 -24.71
C THR A 260 6.39 13.45 -25.91
N HIS A 261 6.61 12.12 -25.93
CA HIS A 261 6.07 11.21 -26.95
C HIS A 261 4.67 10.76 -26.52
N ALA A 262 3.65 11.38 -27.10
CA ALA A 262 2.25 11.23 -26.65
C ALA A 262 1.40 10.29 -27.53
N ALA A 263 1.96 9.80 -28.65
CA ALA A 263 1.29 8.90 -29.58
C ALA A 263 1.75 7.44 -29.38
N ILE A 264 0.81 6.50 -29.49
CA ILE A 264 1.08 5.06 -29.39
C ILE A 264 2.09 4.61 -30.46
N GLU A 265 2.02 5.21 -31.64
CA GLU A 265 2.87 4.92 -32.80
C GLU A 265 4.33 5.26 -32.50
N GLU A 266 4.60 6.41 -31.87
CA GLU A 266 5.96 6.80 -31.48
C GLU A 266 6.52 5.82 -30.43
N ILE A 267 5.74 5.45 -29.41
CA ILE A 267 6.18 4.48 -28.39
C ILE A 267 6.54 3.14 -29.04
N LYS A 268 5.75 2.70 -30.01
CA LYS A 268 6.01 1.48 -30.78
C LYS A 268 7.32 1.56 -31.55
N GLU A 269 7.59 2.67 -32.25
CA GLU A 269 8.84 2.86 -32.99
C GLU A 269 10.08 2.77 -32.08
N TYR A 270 9.99 3.33 -30.87
CA TYR A 270 11.07 3.24 -29.88
C TYR A 270 11.33 1.80 -29.43
N ILE A 271 10.27 1.06 -29.13
CA ILE A 271 10.39 -0.34 -28.70
C ILE A 271 10.94 -1.20 -29.85
N GLU A 272 10.42 -1.05 -31.06
CA GLU A 272 10.91 -1.81 -32.22
C GLU A 272 12.38 -1.49 -32.55
N HIS A 273 12.78 -0.22 -32.47
CA HIS A 273 14.18 0.16 -32.63
C HIS A 273 15.07 -0.46 -31.55
N PHE A 274 14.66 -0.37 -30.28
CA PHE A 274 15.37 -0.97 -29.15
C PHE A 274 15.59 -2.48 -29.33
N LEU A 275 14.55 -3.21 -29.73
CA LEU A 275 14.63 -4.66 -29.95
C LEU A 275 15.58 -5.02 -31.09
N ARG A 276 15.60 -4.23 -32.18
CA ARG A 276 16.53 -4.47 -33.31
C ARG A 276 17.99 -4.34 -32.91
N VAL A 277 18.33 -3.31 -32.15
CA VAL A 277 19.73 -3.06 -31.76
C VAL A 277 20.19 -4.02 -30.67
N THR A 278 19.35 -4.27 -29.66
CA THR A 278 19.69 -5.24 -28.60
C THR A 278 19.91 -6.64 -29.14
N ALA A 279 19.17 -7.06 -30.18
CA ALA A 279 19.38 -8.35 -30.85
C ALA A 279 20.76 -8.47 -31.55
N GLN A 280 21.37 -7.36 -31.94
CA GLN A 280 22.66 -7.32 -32.63
C GLN A 280 23.84 -7.14 -31.66
N HIS A 281 23.56 -6.88 -30.38
CA HIS A 281 24.56 -6.53 -29.39
C HIS A 281 25.00 -7.73 -28.56
N THR A 282 26.29 -8.05 -28.61
CA THR A 282 26.86 -9.25 -27.98
C THR A 282 27.59 -9.01 -26.66
N GLY A 283 27.56 -7.79 -26.11
CA GLY A 283 28.25 -7.43 -24.85
C GLY A 283 27.40 -6.59 -23.88
N GLY A 284 27.71 -6.59 -22.59
CA GLY A 284 27.19 -5.61 -21.61
C GLY A 284 25.67 -5.36 -21.58
N THR A 285 25.27 -4.17 -21.12
CA THR A 285 23.87 -3.73 -20.97
C THR A 285 23.64 -2.45 -21.74
N LEU A 286 22.93 -2.50 -22.87
CA LEU A 286 22.53 -1.33 -23.65
C LEU A 286 21.53 -0.42 -22.92
N LYS A 287 21.86 0.88 -22.92
CA LYS A 287 20.94 1.99 -22.67
C LYS A 287 20.74 2.72 -23.98
N MET A 288 19.51 2.77 -24.46
CA MET A 288 19.28 3.11 -25.87
C MET A 288 18.53 4.40 -26.11
N CYS A 289 18.00 5.02 -25.07
CA CYS A 289 17.33 6.29 -25.22
C CYS A 289 17.81 7.28 -24.17
N VAL A 290 18.33 8.39 -24.67
CA VAL A 290 18.71 9.56 -23.88
C VAL A 290 17.96 10.74 -24.47
N ASN A 291 17.10 11.39 -23.68
CA ASN A 291 16.31 12.57 -24.09
C ASN A 291 15.45 12.38 -25.37
N GLY A 292 14.92 11.17 -25.61
CA GLY A 292 14.11 10.94 -26.82
C GLY A 292 14.94 10.85 -28.10
N LYS A 293 16.22 10.50 -27.96
CA LYS A 293 17.05 10.06 -29.08
C LYS A 293 17.43 8.62 -28.87
N LEU A 294 17.15 7.83 -29.90
CA LEU A 294 17.56 6.45 -29.99
C LEU A 294 19.01 6.40 -30.47
N TYR A 295 19.81 5.54 -29.86
CA TYR A 295 21.21 5.34 -30.21
C TYR A 295 21.42 3.89 -30.64
N ASP A 296 22.10 3.70 -31.77
CA ASP A 296 22.43 2.37 -32.31
C ASP A 296 23.55 1.66 -31.51
N GLU A 297 24.23 2.39 -30.63
CA GLU A 297 25.28 1.90 -29.73
C GLU A 297 25.13 2.53 -28.33
N GLN A 298 25.98 2.14 -27.38
CA GLN A 298 26.01 2.77 -26.06
C GLN A 298 26.29 4.28 -26.20
N PRO A 299 25.41 5.15 -25.68
CA PRO A 299 25.63 6.59 -25.72
C PRO A 299 26.95 6.95 -25.02
N THR A 300 27.75 7.82 -25.63
CA THR A 300 28.98 8.31 -25.02
C THR A 300 28.69 9.16 -23.78
N VAL A 301 29.70 9.38 -22.94
CA VAL A 301 29.57 10.26 -21.77
C VAL A 301 29.09 11.65 -22.20
N GLU A 302 29.59 12.18 -23.32
CA GLU A 302 29.18 13.47 -23.87
C GLU A 302 27.72 13.45 -24.35
N GLN A 303 27.24 12.35 -24.94
CA GLN A 303 25.84 12.21 -25.36
C GLN A 303 24.89 12.10 -24.16
N LEU A 304 25.36 11.51 -23.06
CA LEU A 304 24.68 11.51 -21.76
C LEU A 304 24.74 12.89 -21.08
N GLU A 305 25.75 13.70 -21.38
CA GLU A 305 26.03 15.02 -20.80
C GLU A 305 25.56 16.23 -21.62
N LEU A 306 25.05 16.06 -22.86
CA LEU A 306 24.48 17.13 -23.72
C LEU A 306 23.32 17.96 -23.07
N PHE A 307 22.98 17.64 -21.82
CA PHE A 307 22.18 18.39 -20.86
C PHE A 307 22.67 19.81 -20.51
N VAL A 308 23.92 20.21 -20.81
CA VAL A 308 24.48 21.43 -20.17
C VAL A 308 24.08 22.74 -20.86
N ASP A 309 23.97 22.79 -22.19
CA ASP A 309 23.95 24.08 -22.92
C ASP A 309 22.60 24.49 -23.55
N SER A 310 21.54 23.68 -23.44
CA SER A 310 20.24 23.98 -24.09
C SER A 310 19.14 24.44 -23.13
N ALA A 311 19.46 24.58 -21.84
CA ALA A 311 18.54 25.09 -20.81
C ALA A 311 19.00 26.44 -20.23
N SER A 312 19.55 27.32 -21.08
CA SER A 312 19.82 28.74 -20.80
C SER A 312 18.91 29.64 -21.63
#